data_AF-A0A7X7AZB0-F1
#
_entry.id   AF-A0A7X7AZB0-F1
#
_cell.length_a   1.000
_cell.length_b   1.000
_cell.length_c   1.000
_cell.angle_alpha   90.00
_cell.angle_beta   90.00
_cell.angle_gamma   90.00
#
_symmetry.space_group_name_H-M   'P 1'
#
loop_
_entity.id
_entity.type
_entity.pdbx_description
1 polymer ?
#
loop_
_entity_poly.entity_id
_entity_poly.type
_entity_poly.pdbx_seq_one_letter_code
_entity_poly.pdbx_strand_id
1 'polypeptide(L)' 'MIQITRLDHTPLVINCDLIEMIEATPDTLLSLTTGRKVLVKESVAEVVARVVAHKQRVLGHPAALKAEGDPPRHPAPGAA' A
#
# COMPACT_ATOMS: atom_id res chain seq x y z
N MET A 1 -7.18 -2.17 -8.29
CA MET A 1 -7.96 -3.30 -7.74
C MET A 1 -7.17 -4.00 -6.65
N ILE A 2 -7.72 -4.05 -5.44
CA ILE A 2 -7.18 -4.81 -4.30
C ILE A 2 -8.21 -5.84 -3.84
N GLN A 3 -7.75 -7.00 -3.38
CA GLN A 3 -8.59 -8.01 -2.73
C GLN A 3 -8.60 -7.77 -1.23
N ILE A 4 -9.78 -7.89 -0.63
CA ILE A 4 -10.08 -7.74 0.80
C ILE A 4 -11.12 -8.79 1.20
N THR A 5 -11.39 -8.91 2.48
CA THR A 5 -12.28 -9.94 3.02
C THR A 5 -13.33 -9.26 3.87
N ARG A 6 -14.60 -9.50 3.53
CA ARG A 6 -15.71 -9.04 4.35
C ARG A 6 -15.75 -9.78 5.68
N LEU A 7 -16.49 -9.23 6.65
CA LEU A 7 -16.68 -9.88 7.95
C LEU A 7 -17.33 -11.27 7.84
N ASP A 8 -18.15 -11.51 6.82
CA ASP A 8 -18.76 -12.80 6.49
C ASP A 8 -17.80 -13.81 5.81
N HIS A 9 -16.49 -13.52 5.80
CA HIS A 9 -15.45 -14.33 5.17
C HIS A 9 -15.52 -14.41 3.63
N THR A 10 -16.40 -13.65 2.99
CA THR A 10 -16.45 -13.62 1.53
C THR A 10 -15.34 -12.74 0.95
N PRO A 11 -14.61 -13.22 -0.06
CA PRO A 11 -13.61 -12.41 -0.74
C PRO A 11 -14.30 -11.31 -1.57
N LEU A 12 -13.75 -10.10 -1.52
CA LEU A 12 -14.23 -8.96 -2.27
C LEU A 12 -13.05 -8.27 -2.96
N VAL A 13 -13.20 -7.94 -4.23
CA VAL A 13 -12.24 -7.11 -4.97
C VAL A 13 -12.83 -5.72 -5.14
N ILE A 14 -12.11 -4.69 -4.72
CA ILE A 14 -12.55 -3.29 -4.85
C ILE A 14 -11.52 -2.44 -5.58
N ASN A 15 -12.00 -1.36 -6.19
CA ASN A 15 -11.13 -0.30 -6.67
C ASN A 15 -10.62 0.52 -5.47
N CYS A 16 -9.31 0.45 -5.23
CA CYS A 16 -8.67 1.19 -4.14
C CYS A 16 -8.67 2.71 -4.34
N ASP A 17 -8.72 3.19 -5.59
CA ASP A 17 -8.72 4.63 -5.86
C ASP A 17 -10.07 5.29 -5.54
N LEU A 18 -11.11 4.48 -5.33
CA LEU A 18 -12.44 4.96 -4.91
C LEU A 18 -12.64 4.87 -3.40
N ILE A 19 -11.64 4.42 -2.64
CA ILE A 19 -11.69 4.46 -1.18
C ILE A 19 -11.48 5.90 -0.76
N GLU A 20 -12.49 6.48 -0.12
CA GLU A 20 -12.47 7.84 0.40
C GLU A 20 -11.86 7.87 1.80
N MET A 21 -12.25 6.94 2.67
CA MET A 21 -11.82 6.90 4.06
C MET A 21 -11.74 5.46 4.58
N ILE A 22 -10.79 5.23 5.49
CA ILE A 22 -10.58 3.96 6.20
C ILE A 22 -10.58 4.28 7.70
N GLU A 23 -11.51 3.69 8.45
CA GLU A 23 -11.67 3.93 9.89
C GLU A 23 -11.63 2.61 10.67
N ALA A 24 -11.13 2.65 11.91
CA ALA A 24 -11.14 1.51 12.82
C ALA A 24 -12.28 1.65 13.83
N THR A 25 -13.35 0.84 13.68
CA THR A 25 -14.56 0.84 14.51
C THR A 25 -15.19 -0.56 14.63
N PRO A 26 -15.20 -1.18 15.82
CA PRO A 26 -14.11 -2.08 16.27
C PRO A 26 -13.41 -2.91 15.16
N ASP A 27 -14.12 -3.18 14.07
CA ASP A 27 -13.59 -3.71 12.81
C ASP A 27 -13.20 -2.57 11.85
N THR A 28 -12.62 -2.85 10.68
CA THR A 28 -12.25 -1.79 9.72
C THR A 28 -13.41 -1.46 8.79
N LEU A 29 -13.75 -0.17 8.69
CA LEU A 29 -14.76 0.37 7.78
C LEU A 29 -14.10 1.05 6.58
N LEU A 30 -14.48 0.63 5.38
CA LEU A 30 -14.13 1.30 4.13
C LEU A 30 -15.31 2.11 3.63
N SER A 31 -15.14 3.43 3.56
CA SER A 31 -16.08 4.35 2.91
C SER A 31 -15.59 4.63 1.50
N LEU A 32 -16.44 4.36 0.50
CA LEU A 32 -16.16 4.67 -0.89
C LEU A 32 -16.75 6.03 -1.27
N THR A 33 -16.18 6.67 -2.27
CA THR A 33 -16.64 7.97 -2.81
C THR A 33 -18.07 7.94 -3.36
N THR A 34 -18.65 6.76 -3.57
CA THR A 34 -20.05 6.56 -3.97
C THR A 34 -21.02 6.59 -2.79
N GLY A 35 -20.53 6.78 -1.55
CA GLY A 35 -21.31 6.65 -0.31
C GLY A 35 -21.49 5.20 0.15
N ARG A 36 -21.03 4.20 -0.62
CA ARG A 36 -21.06 2.80 -0.20
C ARG A 36 -20.05 2.55 0.91
N LYS A 37 -20.50 1.84 1.94
CA LYS A 37 -19.69 1.44 3.09
C LYS A 37 -19.53 -0.07 3.16
N VAL A 38 -18.33 -0.55 3.49
CA VAL A 38 -18.01 -1.99 3.58
C VAL A 38 -17.17 -2.25 4.82
N LEU A 39 -17.63 -3.15 5.68
CA LEU A 39 -16.83 -3.66 6.80
C LEU A 39 -15.95 -4.82 6.35
N VAL A 40 -14.69 -4.78 6.75
CA VAL A 40 -13.65 -5.73 6.34
C VAL A 40 -12.87 -6.26 7.54
N LYS A 41 -12.26 -7.42 7.36
CA LYS A 41 -11.44 -8.09 8.40
C LYS A 41 -10.03 -7.54 8.47
N GLU A 42 -9.53 -7.00 7.36
CA GLU A 42 -8.20 -6.39 7.29
C GLU A 42 -8.16 -5.13 8.16
N SER A 43 -7.08 -4.96 8.90
CA SER A 43 -6.78 -3.71 9.62
C SER A 43 -6.55 -2.55 8.65
N VAL A 44 -6.66 -1.32 9.15
CA VAL A 44 -6.33 -0.09 8.40
C VAL A 44 -4.95 -0.20 7.74
N ALA A 45 -3.94 -0.68 8.48
CA ALA A 45 -2.57 -0.82 8.01
C ALA A 45 -2.46 -1.82 6.85
N GLU A 46 -3.14 -2.96 6.92
CA GLU A 46 -3.15 -3.96 5.86
C GLU A 46 -3.82 -3.45 4.59
N VAL A 47 -4.93 -2.73 4.72
CA VAL A 47 -5.61 -2.12 3.57
C VAL A 47 -4.66 -1.11 2.91
N VAL A 48 -4.04 -0.22 3.69
CA VAL A 48 -3.07 0.77 3.16
C VAL A 48 -1.91 0.08 2.46
N ALA A 49 -1.32 -0.96 3.06
CA ALA A 49 -0.21 -1.70 2.45
C ALA A 49 -0.61 -2.30 1.10
N ARG A 50 -1.81 -2.88 0.99
CA ARG A 50 -2.35 -3.41 -0.28
C ARG A 50 -2.54 -2.31 -1.32
N VAL A 51 -3.03 -1.14 -0.92
CA VAL A 51 -3.19 0.02 -1.80
C VAL A 51 -1.83 0.48 -2.34
N VAL A 52 -0.83 0.63 -1.47
CA VAL A 52 0.53 1.04 -1.85
C VAL A 52 1.15 0.03 -2.80
N ALA A 53 1.09 -1.27 -2.48
CA ALA A 53 1.60 -2.33 -3.33
C ALA A 53 0.91 -2.32 -4.71
N HIS A 54 -0.41 -2.09 -4.76
CA HIS A 54 -1.14 -1.96 -6.01
C HIS A 54 -0.66 -0.75 -6.84
N LYS A 55 -0.54 0.43 -6.21
CA LYS A 55 -0.09 1.65 -6.89
C LYS A 55 1.32 1.53 -7.43
N GLN A 56 2.25 0.92 -6.67
CA GLN A 56 3.61 0.65 -7.15
C GLN A 56 3.60 -0.22 -8.41
N ARG A 57 2.78 -1.27 -8.42
CA ARG A 57 2.62 -2.17 -9.58
C ARG A 57 2.03 -1.47 -10.80
N VAL A 58 1.05 -0.58 -10.61
CA VAL A 58 0.37 0.13 -11.71
C VAL A 58 1.22 1.26 -12.27
N LEU A 59 1.90 2.02 -11.40
CA LEU A 59 2.71 3.18 -11.81
C LEU A 59 4.10 2.80 -12.34
N GLY A 60 4.44 1.51 -12.35
CA GLY A 60 5.74 1.05 -12.84
C GLY A 60 6.91 1.56 -12.01
N HIS A 61 6.72 1.91 -10.74
CA HIS A 61 7.85 2.12 -9.85
C HIS A 61 8.48 0.75 -9.59
N PRO A 62 9.71 0.46 -10.06
CA PRO A 62 10.41 -0.70 -9.58
C PRO A 62 10.65 -0.48 -8.09
N ALA A 63 9.86 -1.14 -7.25
CA ALA A 63 10.13 -1.28 -5.82
C ALA A 63 11.38 -2.16 -5.66
N ALA A 64 12.52 -1.66 -6.11
CA ALA A 64 13.86 -2.21 -5.95
C ALA A 64 14.92 -1.25 -6.51
N LEU A 65 14.92 0.03 -6.12
CA LEU A 65 16.21 0.65 -5.84
C LEU A 65 16.64 0.07 -4.49
N LYS A 66 17.25 -1.10 -4.54
CA LYS A 66 18.08 -1.58 -3.43
C LYS A 66 19.01 -0.44 -3.08
N ALA A 67 19.01 -0.02 -1.82
CA ALA A 67 20.13 0.69 -1.24
C ALA A 67 21.33 -0.26 -1.21
N GLU A 68 21.90 -0.56 -2.38
CA GLU A 68 23.18 -1.23 -2.49
C GLU A 68 24.23 -0.12 -2.38
N GLY A 69 25.02 -0.22 -1.32
CA GLY A 69 25.79 0.86 -0.72
C GLY A 69 26.61 1.65 -1.73
N ASP A 70 26.62 2.97 -1.54
CA ASP A 70 27.65 3.86 -2.06
C ASP A 70 29.01 3.33 -1.59
N PRO A 71 29.86 2.73 -2.47
CA PRO A 71 31.23 2.47 -2.07
C PRO A 71 31.92 3.83 -1.96
N PRO A 72 32.83 4.02 -0.98
CA PRO A 72 33.41 5.32 -0.69
C PRO A 72 34.04 5.88 -1.96
N ARG A 73 33.57 7.08 -2.35
CA ARG A 73 34.19 7.90 -3.39
C ARG A 73 35.68 7.94 -3.11
N HIS A 74 36.45 7.48 -4.09
CA HIS A 74 37.90 7.49 -4.21
C HIS A 74 38.60 8.46 -3.23
N PRO A 75 39.62 8.02 -2.47
CA PRO A 75 40.49 8.98 -1.82
C PRO A 75 41.32 9.68 -2.91
N ALA A 76 41.15 10.99 -3.06
CA ALA A 76 42.28 11.86 -3.37
C ALA A 76 42.96 12.15 -2.01
N PRO A 77 44.30 12.17 -1.88
CA PRO A 77 45.23 12.78 -2.82
C PRO A 77 46.51 11.97 -3.12
N GLY A 78 47.12 12.23 -4.27
CA GLY A 78 48.54 11.94 -4.49
C GLY A 78 49.36 12.83 -3.57
N ALA A 79 49.99 12.22 -2.56
CA ALA A 79 51.14 12.79 -1.89
C ALA A 79 52.36 12.55 -2.78
N ALA A 80 52.89 13.64 -3.35
CA ALA A 80 54.26 13.74 -3.86
C ALA A 80 54.74 15.17 -3.58
#